data_AF-A0A932H0J9-F1
#
_entry.id   AF-A0A932H0J9-F1
#
_cell.length_a   1.000
_cell.length_b   1.000
_cell.length_c   1.000
_cell.angle_alpha   90.00
_cell.angle_beta   90.00
_cell.angle_gamma   90.00
#
_symmetry.space_group_name_H-M   'P 1'
#
loop_
_entity.id
_entity.type
_entity.pdbx_description
1 polymer ?
#
loop_
_entity_poly.entity_id
_entity_poly.type
_entity_poly.pdbx_seq_one_letter_code
_entity_poly.pdbx_strand_id
1 'polypeptide(L)'
;METGKRKMLFDTGGFGQRRELFPRLKAMGHPAESFEIVVLSHAHWDHMMNVPYFSNADIYLHAEDMKFANAKVQDVDRAYPLPYMRDLLSTRHLRCWEGDSTLVEGVQLIHTPGHTPGSISAVVETEWGRTVLCGDTIKNRAEYFSEEYDVRGDEQTFHAGVKRIRALADAIAPGHDRPFDTKSGKYLADGDREPAIIANFEKNIQKESVCKPMP
;
A
#
# COMPACT_ATOMS: atom_id res chain seq x y z
N MET A 1 4.01 -10.20 -0.20
CA MET A 1 5.30 -10.41 0.48
C MET A 1 5.18 -11.54 1.50
N GLU A 2 6.18 -12.40 1.63
CA GLU A 2 6.10 -13.61 2.48
C GLU A 2 7.38 -13.86 3.27
N THR A 3 7.26 -14.32 4.52
CA THR A 3 8.41 -14.76 5.32
C THR A 3 8.05 -15.92 6.21
N GLY A 4 8.82 -17.01 6.13
CA GLY A 4 8.68 -18.18 7.00
C GLY A 4 7.24 -18.71 7.10
N LYS A 5 6.44 -18.14 8.01
CA LYS A 5 5.01 -18.46 8.24
C LYS A 5 4.01 -17.32 7.97
N ARG A 6 4.41 -16.04 7.87
CA ARG A 6 3.47 -14.91 7.73
C ARG A 6 3.41 -14.37 6.31
N LYS A 7 2.20 -13.99 5.89
CA LYS A 7 1.93 -13.40 4.58
C LYS A 7 1.39 -11.99 4.75
N MET A 8 2.01 -11.07 4.01
CA MET A 8 1.64 -9.67 3.96
C MET A 8 1.19 -9.28 2.56
N LEU A 9 0.10 -8.52 2.50
CA LEU A 9 -0.38 -7.87 1.29
C LEU A 9 -0.23 -6.35 1.42
N PHE A 10 0.17 -5.68 0.34
CA PHE A 10 0.24 -4.23 0.25
C PHE A 10 -0.82 -3.79 -0.75
N ASP A 11 -1.85 -3.08 -0.26
CA ASP A 11 -3.12 -2.80 -0.92
C ASP A 11 -3.94 -4.03 -1.30
N THR A 12 -5.25 -3.84 -1.45
CA THR A 12 -6.23 -4.90 -1.69
C THR A 12 -6.98 -4.75 -3.01
N GLY A 13 -6.80 -3.64 -3.71
CA GLY A 13 -7.51 -3.39 -4.96
C GLY A 13 -8.95 -2.89 -4.77
N GLY A 14 -9.53 -2.43 -5.88
CA GLY A 14 -10.93 -2.01 -5.96
C GLY A 14 -11.92 -3.15 -6.19
N PHE A 15 -13.21 -2.83 -6.14
CA PHE A 15 -14.30 -3.78 -6.42
C PHE A 15 -14.14 -4.46 -7.79
N GLY A 16 -13.77 -3.70 -8.83
CA GLY A 16 -13.63 -4.22 -10.20
C GLY A 16 -12.53 -5.28 -10.36
N GLN A 17 -11.55 -5.32 -9.44
CA GLN A 17 -10.39 -6.20 -9.53
C GLN A 17 -10.64 -7.59 -8.92
N ARG A 18 -11.76 -7.80 -8.21
CA ARG A 18 -12.05 -9.06 -7.50
C ARG A 18 -12.01 -10.31 -8.38
N ARG A 19 -12.46 -10.18 -9.64
CA ARG A 19 -12.51 -11.28 -10.62
C ARG A 19 -11.12 -11.74 -11.07
N GLU A 20 -10.12 -10.88 -10.94
CA GLU A 20 -8.73 -11.20 -11.24
C GLU A 20 -7.96 -11.55 -9.95
N LEU A 21 -8.09 -10.70 -8.92
CA LEU A 21 -7.31 -10.79 -7.68
C LEU A 21 -7.48 -12.15 -6.98
N PHE A 22 -8.70 -12.54 -6.62
CA PHE A 22 -8.90 -13.73 -5.79
C PHE A 22 -8.55 -15.04 -6.49
N PRO A 23 -8.93 -15.26 -7.78
CA PRO A 23 -8.48 -16.44 -8.51
C PRO A 23 -6.96 -16.53 -8.61
N ARG A 24 -6.27 -15.40 -8.84
CA ARG A 24 -4.79 -15.36 -8.92
C ARG A 24 -4.14 -15.66 -7.58
N LEU A 25 -4.58 -15.01 -6.50
CA LEU A 25 -4.14 -15.29 -5.14
C LEU A 25 -4.28 -16.78 -4.80
N LYS A 26 -5.43 -17.37 -5.14
CA LYS A 26 -5.68 -18.81 -4.96
C LYS A 26 -4.75 -19.68 -5.82
N ALA A 27 -4.53 -19.32 -7.09
CA ALA A 27 -3.65 -20.06 -8.00
C ALA A 27 -2.18 -20.03 -7.55
N MET A 28 -1.77 -18.96 -6.85
CA MET A 28 -0.46 -18.85 -6.22
C MET A 28 -0.35 -19.62 -4.89
N GLY A 29 -1.44 -20.19 -4.36
CA GLY A 29 -1.44 -20.87 -3.06
C GLY A 29 -1.56 -19.91 -1.86
N HIS A 30 -2.00 -18.67 -2.09
CA HIS A 30 -2.21 -17.67 -1.04
C HIS A 30 -3.67 -17.21 -1.05
N PRO A 31 -4.64 -18.05 -0.62
CA PRO A 31 -6.02 -17.60 -0.47
C PRO A 31 -6.08 -16.39 0.49
N ALA A 32 -7.10 -15.54 0.36
CA ALA A 32 -7.20 -14.26 1.08
C ALA A 32 -7.11 -14.44 2.61
N GLU A 33 -7.65 -15.54 3.13
CA GLU A 33 -7.63 -15.91 4.54
C GLU A 33 -6.24 -16.32 5.05
N SER A 34 -5.28 -16.58 4.16
CA SER A 34 -3.90 -16.92 4.55
C SER A 34 -3.03 -15.70 4.82
N PHE A 35 -3.52 -14.49 4.55
CA PHE A 35 -2.83 -13.25 4.89
C PHE A 35 -3.08 -12.87 6.34
N GLU A 36 -2.00 -12.53 7.03
CA GLU A 36 -2.03 -12.11 8.43
C GLU A 36 -1.82 -10.60 8.59
N ILE A 37 -1.32 -9.95 7.54
CA ILE A 37 -1.06 -8.51 7.52
C ILE A 37 -1.53 -7.96 6.18
N VAL A 38 -2.30 -6.87 6.23
CA VAL A 38 -2.59 -6.01 5.09
C VAL A 38 -2.08 -4.61 5.45
N VAL A 39 -1.26 -4.03 4.58
CA VAL A 39 -0.86 -2.62 4.67
C VAL A 39 -1.55 -1.87 3.56
N LEU A 40 -2.31 -0.83 3.90
CA LEU A 40 -2.90 0.08 2.91
C LEU A 40 -1.93 1.23 2.68
N SER A 41 -1.54 1.47 1.43
CA SER A 41 -0.78 2.66 1.04
C SER A 41 -1.55 3.92 1.35
N HIS A 42 -2.86 3.90 1.12
CA HIS A 42 -3.83 4.94 1.47
C HIS A 42 -5.27 4.38 1.37
N ALA A 43 -6.27 5.17 1.76
CA ALA A 43 -7.66 4.72 1.87
C ALA A 43 -8.56 5.06 0.66
N HIS A 44 -8.02 5.12 -0.56
CA HIS A 44 -8.86 5.21 -1.76
C HIS A 44 -9.49 3.87 -2.16
N TRP A 45 -10.62 3.97 -2.88
CA TRP A 45 -11.49 2.85 -3.22
C TRP A 45 -10.78 1.71 -3.97
N ASP A 46 -9.84 2.05 -4.84
CA ASP A 46 -9.04 1.15 -5.66
C ASP A 46 -7.89 0.50 -4.89
N HIS A 47 -7.65 0.88 -3.64
CA HIS A 47 -6.63 0.29 -2.78
C HIS A 47 -7.23 -0.49 -1.60
N MET A 48 -8.40 -0.11 -1.08
CA MET A 48 -8.92 -0.66 0.18
C MET A 48 -10.23 -1.47 0.10
N MET A 49 -10.97 -1.46 -1.02
CA MET A 49 -12.33 -2.02 -1.07
C MET A 49 -12.42 -3.56 -0.93
N ASN A 50 -11.30 -4.28 -0.95
CA ASN A 50 -11.28 -5.72 -0.76
C ASN A 50 -10.79 -6.15 0.63
N VAL A 51 -10.47 -5.20 1.52
CA VAL A 51 -10.12 -5.48 2.93
C VAL A 51 -11.06 -6.48 3.62
N PRO A 52 -12.40 -6.43 3.47
CA PRO A 52 -13.30 -7.38 4.14
C PRO A 52 -13.06 -8.87 3.82
N TYR A 53 -12.36 -9.19 2.72
CA TYR A 53 -12.04 -10.57 2.34
C TYR A 53 -10.78 -11.11 3.04
N PHE A 54 -9.96 -10.26 3.66
CA PHE A 54 -8.73 -10.63 4.37
C PHE A 54 -9.02 -10.79 5.87
N SER A 55 -9.95 -11.69 6.20
CA SER A 55 -10.59 -11.80 7.52
C SER A 55 -9.66 -12.15 8.69
N ASN A 56 -8.49 -12.73 8.42
CA ASN A 56 -7.48 -13.08 9.43
C ASN A 56 -6.38 -12.03 9.58
N ALA A 57 -6.39 -10.98 8.75
CA ALA A 57 -5.31 -10.00 8.71
C ALA A 57 -5.54 -8.86 9.69
N ASP A 58 -4.45 -8.42 10.34
CA ASP A 58 -4.40 -7.08 10.90
C ASP A 58 -4.19 -6.07 9.75
N ILE A 59 -4.97 -5.00 9.77
CA ILE A 59 -5.02 -3.99 8.71
C ILE A 59 -4.31 -2.73 9.19
N TYR A 60 -3.25 -2.34 8.51
CA TYR A 60 -2.46 -1.15 8.81
C TYR A 60 -2.87 -0.02 7.86
N LEU A 61 -3.20 1.12 8.43
CA LEU A 61 -3.54 2.34 7.69
C LEU A 61 -2.96 3.55 8.45
N HIS A 62 -2.59 4.60 7.72
CA HIS A 62 -2.02 5.79 8.34
C HIS A 62 -3.08 6.63 9.06
N ALA A 63 -2.74 7.20 10.22
CA ALA A 63 -3.66 7.98 11.06
C ALA A 63 -4.36 9.13 10.31
N GLU A 64 -3.64 9.81 9.41
CA GLU A 64 -4.18 10.93 8.64
C GLU A 64 -5.33 10.54 7.71
N ASP A 65 -5.30 9.36 7.11
CA ASP A 65 -6.38 8.88 6.26
C ASP A 65 -7.60 8.43 7.08
N MET A 66 -7.37 7.90 8.29
CA MET A 66 -8.46 7.48 9.17
C MET A 66 -9.41 8.64 9.50
N LYS A 67 -8.88 9.87 9.60
CA LYS A 67 -9.65 11.08 9.95
C LYS A 67 -10.84 11.33 9.02
N PHE A 68 -10.79 10.85 7.78
CA PHE A 68 -11.83 11.10 6.78
C PHE A 68 -13.04 10.19 6.89
N ALA A 69 -12.99 9.09 7.63
CA ALA A 69 -14.09 8.13 7.67
C ALA A 69 -15.42 8.70 8.21
N ASN A 70 -15.34 9.69 9.10
CA ASN A 70 -16.50 10.39 9.68
C ASN A 70 -16.82 11.71 8.97
N ALA A 71 -16.05 12.09 7.95
CA ALA A 71 -16.32 13.29 7.19
C ALA A 71 -17.60 13.14 6.35
N LYS A 72 -18.17 14.25 5.92
CA LYS A 72 -19.28 14.25 4.97
C LYS A 72 -18.73 14.05 3.57
N VAL A 73 -19.44 13.31 2.71
CA VAL A 73 -19.04 13.00 1.32
C VAL A 73 -18.67 14.27 0.53
N GLN A 74 -19.36 15.38 0.78
CA GLN A 74 -19.14 16.64 0.09
C GLN A 74 -17.87 17.40 0.53
N ASP A 75 -17.30 17.03 1.68
CA ASP A 75 -16.17 17.72 2.32
C ASP A 75 -14.83 16.97 2.09
N VAL A 76 -14.85 15.86 1.34
CA VAL A 76 -13.69 14.99 1.14
C VAL A 76 -13.53 14.60 -0.32
N ASP A 77 -12.33 14.13 -0.65
CA ASP A 77 -12.08 13.45 -1.92
C ASP A 77 -13.10 12.31 -2.11
N ARG A 78 -13.76 12.31 -3.27
CA ARG A 78 -14.76 11.29 -3.63
C ARG A 78 -14.15 9.91 -3.81
N ALA A 79 -12.83 9.81 -3.89
CA ALA A 79 -12.12 8.55 -3.93
C ALA A 79 -12.15 7.80 -2.58
N TYR A 80 -12.45 8.46 -1.45
CA TYR A 80 -12.63 7.78 -0.17
C TYR A 80 -13.96 7.00 -0.11
N PRO A 81 -13.94 5.67 0.02
CA PRO A 81 -15.15 4.86 0.13
C PRO A 81 -15.67 4.88 1.58
N LEU A 82 -16.28 5.99 2.01
CA LEU A 82 -16.66 6.23 3.43
C LEU A 82 -17.35 5.05 4.13
N PRO A 83 -18.30 4.30 3.53
CA PRO A 83 -18.87 3.12 4.18
C PRO A 83 -17.82 2.05 4.54
N TYR A 84 -16.88 1.76 3.63
CA TYR A 84 -15.80 0.79 3.88
C TYR A 84 -14.83 1.28 4.96
N MET A 85 -14.55 2.58 4.99
CA MET A 85 -13.69 3.16 6.04
C MET A 85 -14.34 3.09 7.42
N ARG A 86 -15.65 3.34 7.52
CA ARG A 86 -16.39 3.22 8.79
C ARG A 86 -16.41 1.78 9.29
N ASP A 87 -16.67 0.83 8.39
CA ASP A 87 -16.60 -0.60 8.72
C ASP A 87 -15.18 -0.97 9.20
N LEU A 88 -14.14 -0.48 8.53
CA LEU A 88 -12.75 -0.70 8.92
C LEU A 88 -12.42 -0.08 10.30
N LEU A 89 -12.89 1.13 10.61
CA LEU A 89 -12.68 1.72 11.94
C LEU A 89 -13.41 0.99 13.05
N SER A 90 -14.48 0.26 12.72
CA SER A 90 -15.24 -0.52 13.70
C SER A 90 -14.60 -1.88 14.02
N THR A 91 -13.61 -2.33 13.24
CA THR A 91 -12.95 -3.62 13.48
C THR A 91 -11.83 -3.52 14.51
N ARG A 92 -11.68 -4.58 15.32
CA ARG A 92 -10.52 -4.78 16.21
C ARG A 92 -9.21 -5.09 15.47
N HIS A 93 -9.28 -5.36 14.18
CA HIS A 93 -8.13 -5.72 13.34
C HIS A 93 -7.39 -4.50 12.78
N LEU A 94 -7.97 -3.30 12.91
CA LEU A 94 -7.29 -2.07 12.49
C LEU A 94 -6.10 -1.77 13.42
N ARG A 95 -4.99 -1.37 12.82
CA ARG A 95 -3.76 -0.89 13.46
C ARG A 95 -3.42 0.49 12.92
N CYS A 96 -3.10 1.40 13.83
CA CYS A 96 -2.71 2.76 13.47
C CYS A 96 -1.24 2.76 13.07
N TRP A 97 -0.94 3.44 11.97
CA TRP A 97 0.43 3.75 11.59
C TRP A 97 0.66 5.26 11.52
N GLU A 98 1.83 5.70 11.96
CA GLU A 98 2.23 7.11 11.95
C GLU A 98 3.71 7.23 11.63
N GLY A 99 4.05 8.14 10.70
CA GLY A 99 5.43 8.46 10.35
C GLY A 99 6.21 7.30 9.75
N ASP A 100 7.54 7.39 9.85
CA ASP A 100 8.45 6.37 9.33
C ASP A 100 8.79 5.34 10.41
N SER A 101 8.58 4.07 10.11
CA SER A 101 9.05 2.99 10.98
C SER A 101 9.26 1.68 10.24
N THR A 102 10.03 0.79 10.86
CA THR A 102 10.10 -0.61 10.46
C THR A 102 8.83 -1.31 10.94
N LEU A 103 8.02 -1.84 10.02
CA LEU A 103 6.85 -2.66 10.39
C LEU A 103 7.33 -4.01 10.90
N VAL A 104 8.18 -4.66 10.12
CA VAL A 104 8.87 -5.93 10.42
C VAL A 104 10.27 -5.81 9.83
N GLU A 105 11.26 -6.48 10.40
CA GLU A 105 12.64 -6.36 9.93
C GLU A 105 12.77 -6.72 8.46
N GLY A 106 13.05 -5.76 7.57
CA GLY A 106 13.07 -5.97 6.11
C GLY A 106 11.88 -5.32 5.38
N VAL A 107 10.89 -4.80 6.11
CA VAL A 107 9.81 -3.93 5.60
C VAL A 107 9.79 -2.63 6.38
N GLN A 108 10.26 -1.57 5.75
CA GLN A 108 10.14 -0.22 6.28
C GLN A 108 8.95 0.48 5.64
N LEU A 109 8.07 1.05 6.46
CA LEU A 109 7.03 1.96 5.99
C LEU A 109 7.54 3.39 6.14
N ILE A 110 7.41 4.18 5.07
CA ILE A 110 7.77 5.59 5.04
C ILE A 110 6.53 6.42 4.71
N HIS A 111 6.36 7.54 5.41
CA HIS A 111 5.28 8.48 5.14
C HIS A 111 5.60 9.27 3.87
N THR A 112 4.70 9.19 2.89
CA THR A 112 4.80 9.85 1.58
C THR A 112 3.52 10.64 1.27
N PRO A 113 3.16 11.62 2.13
CA PRO A 113 1.94 12.39 1.97
C PRO A 113 1.95 13.21 0.67
N GLY A 114 0.76 13.51 0.16
CA GLY A 114 0.58 14.37 -1.01
C GLY A 114 -0.52 13.86 -1.94
N HIS A 115 -0.54 12.56 -2.26
CA HIS A 115 -1.68 11.96 -2.97
C HIS A 115 -2.90 11.91 -2.04
N THR A 116 -2.69 11.36 -0.84
CA THR A 116 -3.54 11.59 0.33
C THR A 116 -2.68 12.11 1.49
N PRO A 117 -3.27 12.72 2.52
CA PRO A 117 -2.53 13.09 3.73
C PRO A 117 -1.91 11.88 4.46
N GLY A 118 -2.51 10.69 4.35
CA GLY A 118 -2.02 9.45 4.94
C GLY A 118 -1.24 8.54 4.01
N SER A 119 -0.90 8.96 2.79
CA SER A 119 -0.16 8.10 1.85
C SER A 119 1.16 7.62 2.46
N ILE A 120 1.41 6.31 2.39
CA ILE A 120 2.65 5.65 2.79
C ILE A 120 3.21 4.79 1.66
N SER A 121 4.52 4.55 1.70
CA SER A 121 5.22 3.61 0.83
C SER A 121 5.93 2.55 1.66
N ALA A 122 6.06 1.33 1.13
CA ALA A 122 6.89 0.28 1.71
C ALA A 122 8.23 0.16 0.99
N VAL A 123 9.33 0.19 1.74
CA VAL A 123 10.69 -0.06 1.26
C VAL A 123 11.08 -1.47 1.68
N VAL A 124 11.44 -2.30 0.70
CA VAL A 124 11.77 -3.71 0.89
C VAL A 124 12.99 -4.10 0.05
N GLU A 125 13.80 -5.02 0.56
CA GLU A 125 14.91 -5.60 -0.20
C GLU A 125 14.41 -6.83 -0.97
N THR A 126 14.71 -6.88 -2.26
CA THR A 126 14.23 -7.91 -3.20
C THR A 126 15.36 -8.37 -4.12
N GLU A 127 15.10 -9.34 -5.00
CA GLU A 127 16.04 -9.71 -6.05
C GLU A 127 16.31 -8.58 -7.07
N TRP A 128 15.41 -7.58 -7.14
CA TRP A 128 15.57 -6.39 -7.97
C TRP A 128 16.34 -5.25 -7.29
N GLY A 129 16.92 -5.52 -6.11
CA GLY A 129 17.52 -4.50 -5.25
C GLY A 129 16.50 -3.89 -4.29
N ARG A 130 16.76 -2.66 -3.86
CA ARG A 130 15.84 -1.92 -2.99
C ARG A 130 14.59 -1.53 -3.77
N THR A 131 13.50 -2.23 -3.50
CA THR A 131 12.20 -2.03 -4.15
C THR A 131 11.29 -1.19 -3.28
N VAL A 132 10.66 -0.16 -3.87
CA VAL A 132 9.66 0.67 -3.18
C VAL A 132 8.28 0.41 -3.76
N LEU A 133 7.37 -0.11 -2.92
CA LEU A 133 5.93 -0.19 -3.20
C LEU A 133 5.31 1.14 -2.77
N CYS A 134 4.87 1.95 -3.72
CA CYS A 134 4.60 3.37 -3.45
C CYS A 134 3.16 3.83 -3.60
N GLY A 135 2.23 2.90 -3.87
CA GLY A 135 0.84 3.24 -4.17
C GLY A 135 0.77 4.37 -5.19
N ASP A 136 0.03 5.42 -4.86
CA ASP A 136 -0.22 6.54 -5.77
C ASP A 136 0.71 7.74 -5.57
N THR A 137 1.80 7.59 -4.79
CA THR A 137 2.89 8.58 -4.84
C THR A 137 3.58 8.57 -6.21
N ILE A 138 3.67 7.42 -6.87
CA ILE A 138 4.05 7.28 -8.28
C ILE A 138 3.16 6.20 -8.89
N LYS A 139 2.21 6.58 -9.73
CA LYS A 139 1.16 5.66 -10.21
C LYS A 139 1.65 4.73 -11.30
N ASN A 140 2.59 5.16 -12.14
CA ASN A 140 3.05 4.37 -13.27
C ASN A 140 4.46 4.74 -13.73
N ARG A 141 5.02 3.92 -14.62
CA ARG A 141 6.35 4.15 -15.19
C ARG A 141 6.44 5.47 -15.97
N ALA A 142 5.36 5.87 -16.66
CA ALA A 142 5.39 7.10 -17.45
C ALA A 142 5.59 8.32 -16.54
N GLU A 143 4.81 8.44 -15.45
CA GLU A 143 4.98 9.48 -14.43
C GLU A 143 6.41 9.52 -13.86
N TYR A 144 7.02 8.35 -13.64
CA TYR A 144 8.40 8.28 -13.14
C TYR A 144 9.44 8.89 -14.08
N PHE A 145 9.33 8.65 -15.39
CA PHE A 145 10.34 9.10 -16.36
C PHE A 145 10.04 10.46 -16.99
N SER A 146 8.77 10.84 -17.12
CA SER A 146 8.39 12.18 -17.59
C SER A 146 8.53 13.23 -16.49
N GLU A 147 8.45 12.82 -15.22
CA GLU A 147 8.29 13.71 -14.07
C GLU A 147 7.02 14.59 -14.14
N GLU A 148 6.03 14.14 -14.92
CA GLU A 148 4.69 14.73 -15.00
C GLU A 148 3.73 13.88 -14.19
N TYR A 149 3.13 14.46 -13.14
CA TYR A 149 2.29 13.75 -12.17
C TYR A 149 0.87 14.33 -12.11
N ASP A 150 -0.15 13.46 -12.04
CA ASP A 150 -1.52 13.89 -11.71
C ASP A 150 -1.67 14.07 -10.19
N VAL A 151 -1.23 15.23 -9.72
CA VAL A 151 -1.27 15.61 -8.29
C VAL A 151 -2.65 16.15 -7.94
N ARG A 152 -3.32 15.51 -6.97
CA ARG A 152 -4.64 15.94 -6.48
C ARG A 152 -4.64 16.56 -5.08
N GLY A 153 -3.57 16.39 -4.31
CA GLY A 153 -3.41 16.98 -2.98
C GLY A 153 -2.35 18.08 -2.96
N ASP A 154 -1.61 18.19 -1.86
CA ASP A 154 -0.57 19.21 -1.68
C ASP A 154 0.65 18.94 -2.58
N GLU A 155 0.90 19.82 -3.54
CA GLU A 155 1.92 19.65 -4.57
C GLU A 155 3.35 19.62 -4.00
N GLN A 156 3.65 20.53 -3.07
CA GLN A 156 4.98 20.60 -2.46
C GLN A 156 5.31 19.31 -1.69
N THR A 157 4.35 18.83 -0.89
CA THR A 157 4.48 17.61 -0.09
C THR A 157 4.56 16.38 -1.00
N PHE A 158 3.72 16.30 -2.03
CA PHE A 158 3.77 15.22 -3.02
C PHE A 158 5.15 15.10 -3.67
N HIS A 159 5.71 16.21 -4.18
CA HIS A 159 7.02 16.20 -4.81
C HIS A 159 8.16 15.87 -3.83
N ALA A 160 8.03 16.22 -2.54
CA ALA A 160 8.99 15.78 -1.52
C ALA A 160 8.97 14.25 -1.34
N GLY A 161 7.77 13.64 -1.36
CA GLY A 161 7.59 12.18 -1.35
C GLY A 161 8.19 11.51 -2.57
N VAL A 162 7.90 12.02 -3.78
CA VAL A 162 8.48 11.52 -5.04
C VAL A 162 10.01 11.58 -5.01
N LYS A 163 10.59 12.73 -4.63
CA LYS A 163 12.03 12.90 -4.52
C LYS A 163 12.66 11.90 -3.55
N ARG A 164 12.00 11.65 -2.43
CA ARG A 164 12.43 10.66 -1.44
C ARG A 164 12.45 9.25 -2.01
N ILE A 165 11.40 8.83 -2.72
CA ILE A 165 11.33 7.51 -3.36
C ILE A 165 12.43 7.35 -4.41
N ARG A 166 12.61 8.35 -5.29
CA ARG A 166 13.65 8.35 -6.33
C ARG A 166 15.06 8.20 -5.76
N ALA A 167 15.32 8.76 -4.59
CA ALA A 167 16.62 8.67 -3.92
C ALA A 167 16.88 7.28 -3.27
N LEU A 168 15.83 6.50 -3.03
CA LEU A 168 15.92 5.21 -2.34
C LEU A 168 15.85 4.01 -3.29
N ALA A 169 15.08 4.11 -4.38
CA ALA A 169 14.63 2.95 -5.14
C ALA A 169 15.59 2.52 -6.27
N ASP A 170 16.05 1.27 -6.23
CA ASP A 170 16.59 0.58 -7.40
C ASP A 170 15.46 0.07 -8.32
N ALA A 171 14.32 -0.28 -7.71
CA ALA A 171 13.12 -0.72 -8.40
C ALA A 171 11.87 -0.10 -7.76
N ILE A 172 10.83 0.12 -8.57
CA ILE A 172 9.55 0.67 -8.11
C ILE A 172 8.44 -0.29 -8.46
N ALA A 173 7.55 -0.53 -7.49
CA ALA A 173 6.25 -1.16 -7.66
C ALA A 173 5.18 -0.07 -7.47
N PRO A 174 4.65 0.48 -8.56
CA PRO A 174 3.72 1.61 -8.52
C PRO A 174 2.27 1.14 -8.29
N GLY A 175 1.36 2.07 -7.98
CA GLY A 175 -0.06 1.75 -7.71
C GLY A 175 -0.86 1.28 -8.94
N HIS A 176 -0.48 1.72 -10.14
CA HIS A 176 -1.27 1.53 -11.38
C HIS A 176 -0.44 1.03 -12.57
N ASP A 177 0.68 0.34 -12.32
CA ASP A 177 1.51 -0.23 -13.38
C ASP A 177 2.31 -1.42 -12.83
N ARG A 178 3.02 -2.13 -13.72
CA ARG A 178 3.91 -3.22 -13.35
C ARG A 178 5.20 -2.67 -12.75
N PRO A 179 5.84 -3.39 -11.81
CA PRO A 179 7.14 -3.00 -11.29
C PRO A 179 8.20 -2.86 -12.37
N PHE A 180 9.07 -1.86 -12.21
CA PHE A 180 10.10 -1.50 -13.18
C PHE A 180 11.40 -1.08 -12.50
N ASP A 181 12.50 -1.30 -13.23
CA ASP A 181 13.85 -0.87 -12.84
C ASP A 181 14.00 0.64 -13.05
N THR A 182 14.48 1.35 -12.03
CA THR A 182 14.50 2.82 -12.05
C THR A 182 15.54 3.42 -13.00
N LYS A 183 16.54 2.63 -13.41
CA LYS A 183 17.64 3.10 -14.29
C LYS A 183 17.34 2.83 -15.76
N SER A 184 16.84 1.64 -16.07
CA SER A 184 16.59 1.16 -17.43
C SER A 184 15.14 1.31 -17.88
N GLY A 185 14.19 1.48 -16.95
CA GLY A 185 12.76 1.52 -17.23
C GLY A 185 12.17 0.19 -17.69
N LYS A 186 12.93 -0.91 -17.66
CA LYS A 186 12.43 -2.24 -18.01
C LYS A 186 11.47 -2.73 -16.93
N TYR A 187 10.37 -3.33 -17.35
CA TYR A 187 9.50 -4.05 -16.42
C TYR A 187 10.23 -5.27 -15.87
N LEU A 188 10.09 -5.51 -14.57
CA LEU A 188 10.88 -6.49 -13.80
C LEU A 188 10.21 -7.85 -13.63
N ALA A 189 8.91 -7.93 -13.89
CA ALA A 189 8.18 -9.19 -13.92
C ALA A 189 7.91 -9.58 -15.39
N ASP A 190 8.24 -10.81 -15.78
CA ASP A 190 7.96 -11.36 -17.12
C ASP A 190 6.65 -12.18 -17.13
N GLY A 191 5.78 -11.93 -18.12
CA GLY A 191 4.56 -12.71 -18.40
C GLY A 191 3.26 -12.31 -17.67
N ASP A 192 2.21 -13.15 -17.79
CA ASP A 192 0.87 -13.00 -17.16
C ASP A 192 0.89 -13.09 -15.62
N ARG A 193 2.07 -13.22 -15.02
CA ARG A 193 2.24 -13.24 -13.56
C ARG A 193 2.42 -11.81 -13.08
N GLU A 194 1.44 -11.31 -12.35
CA GLU A 194 1.67 -10.17 -11.49
C GLU A 194 2.74 -10.52 -10.45
N PRO A 195 3.62 -9.59 -10.12
CA PRO A 195 4.66 -9.87 -9.16
C PRO A 195 4.05 -9.95 -7.76
N ALA A 196 3.93 -11.16 -7.26
CA ALA A 196 4.11 -11.34 -5.83
C ALA A 196 5.51 -10.81 -5.51
N ILE A 197 5.60 -9.61 -4.95
CA ILE A 197 6.87 -9.12 -4.42
C ILE A 197 7.14 -9.95 -3.17
N ILE A 198 8.07 -10.88 -3.27
CA ILE A 198 8.53 -11.71 -2.16
C ILE A 198 9.74 -10.99 -1.56
N ALA A 199 9.52 -10.33 -0.43
CA ALA A 199 10.58 -9.80 0.41
C ALA A 199 10.69 -10.70 1.65
N ASN A 200 11.91 -11.08 2.02
CA ASN A 200 12.19 -11.81 3.25
C ASN A 200 12.34 -10.82 4.41
N PHE A 201 11.65 -11.04 5.52
CA PHE A 201 11.67 -10.21 6.73
C PHE A 201 11.56 -11.05 8.03
N GLU A 202 12.17 -10.61 9.13
CA GLU A 202 12.14 -11.34 10.41
C GLU A 202 10.81 -11.17 11.19
N LYS A 203 10.62 -12.03 12.21
CA LYS A 203 9.33 -12.40 12.81
C LYS A 203 8.62 -11.33 13.64
N ASN A 204 9.32 -10.30 14.13
CA ASN A 204 8.79 -9.41 15.16
C ASN A 204 8.32 -8.08 14.58
N ILE A 205 7.02 -7.77 14.72
CA ILE A 205 6.49 -6.45 14.38
C ILE A 205 7.05 -5.43 15.38
N GLN A 206 7.67 -4.37 14.87
CA GLN A 206 8.25 -3.31 15.68
C GLN A 206 7.23 -2.17 15.77
N LYS A 207 6.69 -1.93 16.98
CA LYS A 207 5.63 -0.95 17.31
C LYS A 207 4.27 -1.22 16.65
N GLU A 208 3.35 -1.74 17.45
CA GLU A 208 1.92 -1.67 17.17
C GLU A 208 1.26 -0.71 18.17
N SER A 209 0.42 0.19 17.67
CA SER A 209 -0.62 0.78 18.50
C SER A 209 -1.97 0.34 17.95
N VAL A 210 -2.78 -0.25 18.83
CA VAL A 210 -4.20 -0.46 18.52
C VAL A 210 -4.81 0.93 18.41
N CYS A 211 -5.48 1.22 17.29
CA CYS A 211 -6.24 2.45 17.16
C CYS A 211 -7.18 2.56 18.36
N LYS A 212 -7.10 3.66 19.11
CA LYS A 212 -8.22 3.99 19.99
C LYS A 212 -9.43 4.19 19.07
N PRO A 213 -10.59 3.55 19.34
CA PRO A 213 -11.78 3.82 18.56
C PRO A 213 -12.00 5.34 18.57
N MET A 214 -12.07 5.95 17.39
CA MET A 214 -12.41 7.36 17.30
C MET A 214 -13.86 7.51 17.79
N PRO A 215 -14.13 8.45 18.71
CA PRO A 215 -15.46 8.65 19.27
C PRO A 215 -16.50 9.09 18.24
#